data_AF-A0A2W6B8A9-F1
#
_entry.id   AF-A0A2W6B8A9-F1
#
_cell.length_a   1.000
_cell.length_b   1.000
_cell.length_c   1.000
_cell.angle_alpha   90.00
_cell.angle_beta   90.00
_cell.angle_gamma   90.00
#
_symmetry.space_group_name_H-M   'P 1'
#
loop_
_entity.id
_entity.type
_entity.pdbx_description
1 polymer ?
#
loop_
_entity_poly.entity_id
_entity_poly.type
_entity_poly.pdbx_seq_one_letter_code
_entity_poly.pdbx_strand_id
1 'polypeptide(L)'
;MPTGPAQSPISYATKPPADAGGRAVYLAYARFNALLASLGIHPDPGNAGIAELTTGALQHQLVTSERQNVAAARQTYGPVTIAPVVTVRGNSATVVDCTDESQQHDYVRGQRQSGAGTTASYSTQLQQLDGRWVVTGTSTGRTTASCS
;
A
#
# COMPACT_ATOMS: atom_id res chain seq x y z
N MET A 1 8.62 9.62 7.71
CA MET A 1 7.85 8.50 7.13
C MET A 1 8.01 8.52 5.62
N PRO A 2 8.13 7.38 4.92
CA PRO A 2 8.08 7.36 3.45
C PRO A 2 6.80 8.02 2.93
N THR A 3 6.92 8.98 2.02
CA THR A 3 5.81 9.84 1.58
C THR A 3 5.34 9.57 0.15
N GLY A 4 5.81 8.51 -0.51
CA GLY A 4 5.56 8.32 -1.94
C GLY A 4 6.20 9.42 -2.82
N PRO A 5 6.08 9.29 -4.15
CA PRO A 5 6.55 10.27 -5.13
C PRO A 5 5.65 11.50 -5.23
N ALA A 6 6.16 12.58 -5.85
CA ALA A 6 5.46 13.87 -5.91
C ALA A 6 4.09 13.82 -6.63
N GLN A 7 3.92 12.95 -7.63
CA GLN A 7 2.64 12.77 -8.33
C GLN A 7 1.64 11.90 -7.55
N SER A 8 2.09 11.20 -6.50
CA SER A 8 1.24 10.38 -5.64
C SER A 8 1.70 10.47 -4.19
N PRO A 9 1.67 11.67 -3.57
CA PRO A 9 2.18 11.88 -2.23
C PRO A 9 1.28 11.19 -1.21
N ILE A 10 1.89 10.68 -0.15
CA ILE A 10 1.26 9.96 0.95
C ILE A 10 1.35 10.82 2.20
N SER A 11 0.18 11.12 2.76
CA SER A 11 0.01 11.75 4.07
C SER A 11 -0.42 10.71 5.10
N TYR A 12 -0.01 10.90 6.36
CA TYR A 12 -0.37 10.01 7.47
C TYR A 12 -1.24 10.78 8.46
N ALA A 13 -2.48 10.33 8.66
CA ALA A 13 -3.41 10.90 9.62
C ALA A 13 -3.18 10.41 11.06
N THR A 14 -2.43 9.32 11.23
CA THR A 14 -2.04 8.79 12.55
C THR A 14 -0.57 9.04 12.85
N LYS A 15 -0.24 9.08 14.15
CA LYS A 15 1.14 9.13 14.60
C LYS A 15 1.71 7.70 14.66
N PRO A 16 3.00 7.49 14.34
CA PRO A 16 3.64 6.20 14.54
C PRO A 16 3.54 5.75 16.01
N PRO A 17 3.41 4.43 16.28
CA PRO A 17 3.42 3.91 17.65
C PRO A 17 4.66 4.33 18.45
N ALA A 18 4.47 4.45 19.76
CA ALA A 18 5.54 4.83 20.69
C ALA A 18 6.53 3.67 20.92
N ASP A 19 6.04 2.43 20.92
CA ASP A 19 6.83 1.23 21.13
C ASP A 19 7.65 0.85 19.88
N ALA A 20 8.80 0.21 20.09
CA ALA A 20 9.73 -0.10 19.02
C ALA A 20 9.17 -1.12 18.01
N GLY A 21 8.40 -2.11 18.47
CA GLY A 21 7.83 -3.16 17.62
C GLY A 21 6.76 -2.60 16.69
N GLY A 22 5.78 -1.88 17.26
CA GLY A 22 4.74 -1.18 16.52
C GLY A 22 5.32 -0.16 15.54
N ARG A 23 6.35 0.60 15.94
CA ARG A 23 7.03 1.54 15.04
C ARG A 23 7.73 0.85 13.87
N ALA A 24 8.37 -0.30 14.10
CA ALA A 24 9.02 -1.06 13.03
C ALA A 24 8.01 -1.58 12.00
N VAL A 25 6.87 -2.11 12.46
CA VAL A 25 5.76 -2.55 11.58
C VAL A 25 5.15 -1.37 10.83
N TYR A 26 4.89 -0.26 11.52
CA TYR A 26 4.38 0.97 10.92
C TYR A 26 5.28 1.46 9.78
N LEU A 27 6.60 1.44 9.99
CA LEU A 27 7.57 1.82 8.97
C LEU A 27 7.60 0.85 7.77
N ALA A 28 7.50 -0.46 8.02
CA ALA A 28 7.42 -1.46 6.96
C ALA A 28 6.17 -1.28 6.10
N TYR A 29 5.02 -1.08 6.75
CA TYR A 29 3.75 -0.79 6.08
C TYR A 29 3.82 0.50 5.24
N ALA A 30 4.44 1.55 5.79
CA ALA A 30 4.64 2.80 5.07
C ALA A 30 5.56 2.68 3.85
N ARG A 31 6.63 1.87 3.94
CA ARG A 31 7.49 1.56 2.79
C ARG A 31 6.72 0.81 1.70
N PHE A 32 5.88 -0.14 2.10
CA PHE A 32 5.02 -0.87 1.17
C PHE A 32 4.05 0.07 0.43
N ASN A 33 3.37 0.99 1.14
CA ASN A 33 2.50 1.97 0.50
C ASN A 33 3.26 2.93 -0.43
N ALA A 34 4.47 3.37 -0.04
CA ALA A 34 5.31 4.19 -0.91
C ALA A 34 5.73 3.45 -2.19
N LEU A 35 6.00 2.13 -2.10
CA LEU A 35 6.21 1.27 -3.25
C LEU A 35 4.96 1.24 -4.14
N LEU A 36 3.78 0.97 -3.57
CA LEU A 36 2.53 0.92 -4.35
C LEU A 36 2.23 2.25 -5.06
N ALA A 37 2.45 3.39 -4.40
CA ALA A 37 2.31 4.70 -5.02
C ALA A 37 3.29 4.91 -6.19
N SER A 38 4.52 4.41 -6.06
CA SER A 38 5.51 4.44 -7.15
C SER A 38 5.10 3.54 -8.32
N LEU A 39 4.65 2.32 -8.04
CA LEU A 39 4.18 1.36 -9.05
C LEU A 39 2.92 1.84 -9.76
N GLY A 40 2.02 2.54 -9.06
CA GLY A 40 0.86 3.18 -9.67
C GLY A 40 1.25 4.16 -10.77
N ILE A 41 2.27 4.99 -10.56
CA ILE A 41 2.75 5.95 -11.59
C ILE A 41 3.56 5.23 -12.67
N HIS A 42 4.46 4.33 -12.26
CA HIS A 42 5.39 3.63 -13.14
C HIS A 42 5.27 2.12 -12.91
N PRO A 43 4.31 1.46 -13.56
CA PRO A 43 4.15 0.02 -13.40
C PRO A 43 5.41 -0.72 -13.80
N ASP A 44 5.93 -1.52 -12.89
CA ASP A 44 7.18 -2.25 -13.06
C ASP A 44 7.12 -3.60 -12.35
N PRO A 45 6.81 -4.69 -13.08
CA PRO A 45 6.78 -6.03 -12.50
C PRO A 45 8.17 -6.55 -12.10
N GLY A 46 9.25 -5.88 -12.52
CA GLY A 46 10.63 -6.20 -12.15
C GLY A 46 11.16 -5.39 -10.97
N ASN A 47 10.34 -4.53 -10.36
CA ASN A 47 10.78 -3.65 -9.28
C ASN A 47 11.27 -4.48 -8.07
N ALA A 48 12.53 -4.27 -7.68
CA ALA A 48 13.16 -5.02 -6.58
C ALA A 48 12.44 -4.84 -5.24
N GLY A 49 11.76 -3.71 -5.02
CA GLY A 49 10.99 -3.43 -3.82
C GLY A 49 9.83 -4.40 -3.60
N ILE A 50 9.27 -4.98 -4.67
CA ILE A 50 8.23 -6.02 -4.56
C ILE A 50 8.77 -7.22 -3.79
N ALA A 51 9.94 -7.74 -4.17
CA ALA A 51 10.58 -8.88 -3.50
C ALA A 51 11.21 -8.50 -2.15
N GLU A 52 11.55 -7.23 -1.95
CA GLU A 52 12.08 -6.74 -0.67
C GLU A 52 11.00 -6.67 0.41
N LEU A 53 9.80 -6.19 0.05
CA LEU A 53 8.75 -5.81 0.98
C LEU A 53 7.58 -6.78 1.04
N THR A 54 7.45 -7.69 0.09
CA THR A 54 6.36 -8.69 0.05
C THR A 54 6.91 -10.11 -0.02
N THR A 55 6.07 -11.09 0.27
CA THR A 55 6.41 -12.51 0.13
C THR A 55 5.19 -13.35 -0.22
N GLY A 56 5.42 -14.61 -0.60
CA GLY A 56 4.37 -15.60 -0.83
C GLY A 56 3.37 -15.20 -1.93
N ALA A 57 2.09 -15.49 -1.70
CA ALA A 57 1.04 -15.26 -2.69
C ALA A 57 0.88 -13.79 -3.07
N LEU A 58 1.03 -12.86 -2.11
CA LEU A 58 0.91 -11.42 -2.38
C LEU A 58 1.99 -10.94 -3.36
N GLN A 59 3.23 -11.42 -3.21
CA GLN A 59 4.31 -11.08 -4.13
C GLN A 59 3.95 -11.49 -5.57
N HIS A 60 3.48 -12.72 -5.77
CA HIS A 60 3.07 -13.21 -7.08
C HIS A 60 1.88 -12.41 -7.66
N GLN A 61 0.90 -12.06 -6.82
CA GLN A 61 -0.25 -11.26 -7.22
C GLN A 61 0.17 -9.86 -7.67
N LEU A 62 1.06 -9.20 -6.91
CA LEU A 62 1.54 -7.87 -7.24
C LEU A 62 2.31 -7.87 -8.57
N VAL A 63 3.26 -8.80 -8.77
CA VAL A 63 3.95 -8.94 -10.07
C VAL A 63 2.98 -9.17 -11.23
N THR A 64 1.95 -9.98 -11.02
CA THR A 64 0.94 -10.26 -12.05
C THR A 64 0.11 -9.02 -12.38
N SER A 65 -0.33 -8.29 -11.34
CA SER A 65 -1.03 -7.01 -11.48
C SER A 65 -0.19 -5.98 -12.25
N GLU A 66 1.10 -5.86 -11.91
CA GLU A 66 2.00 -4.93 -12.58
C GLU A 66 2.21 -5.28 -14.06
N ARG A 67 2.31 -6.57 -14.41
CA ARG A 67 2.34 -7.00 -15.82
C ARG A 67 1.07 -6.59 -16.57
N GLN A 68 -0.09 -6.72 -15.93
CA GLN A 68 -1.37 -6.32 -16.51
C GLN A 68 -1.43 -4.80 -16.69
N ASN A 69 -0.97 -4.03 -15.71
CA ASN A 69 -0.89 -2.57 -15.78
C ASN A 69 0.03 -2.10 -16.92
N VAL A 70 1.22 -2.70 -17.05
CA VAL A 70 2.14 -2.44 -18.19
C VAL A 70 1.45 -2.75 -19.52
N ALA A 71 0.85 -3.94 -19.67
CA ALA A 71 0.21 -4.35 -20.91
C ALA A 71 -0.97 -3.45 -21.31
N ALA A 72 -1.71 -2.94 -20.33
CA ALA A 72 -2.81 -2.01 -20.54
C ALA A 72 -2.34 -0.55 -20.73
N ALA A 73 -1.06 -0.25 -20.46
CA ALA A 73 -0.56 1.11 -20.24
C ALA A 73 -1.42 1.85 -19.19
N ARG A 74 -1.76 1.15 -18.11
CA ARG A 74 -2.54 1.67 -16.98
C ARG A 74 -1.62 2.30 -15.95
N GLN A 75 -1.96 3.50 -15.49
CA GLN A 75 -1.29 4.20 -14.41
C GLN A 75 -2.35 4.74 -13.45
N THR A 76 -2.01 4.85 -12.18
CA THR A 76 -2.85 5.43 -11.15
C THR A 76 -2.00 6.37 -10.32
N TYR A 77 -2.43 7.63 -10.20
CA TYR A 77 -1.71 8.60 -9.38
C TYR A 77 -2.63 9.69 -8.85
N GLY A 78 -2.18 10.31 -7.77
CA GLY A 78 -2.92 11.30 -6.98
C GLY A 78 -2.59 11.15 -5.50
N PRO A 79 -2.86 12.17 -4.67
CA PRO A 79 -2.54 12.11 -3.26
C PRO A 79 -3.36 11.04 -2.55
N VAL A 80 -2.75 10.44 -1.52
CA VAL A 80 -3.36 9.44 -0.65
C VAL A 80 -3.17 9.86 0.79
N THR A 81 -4.22 9.71 1.61
CA THR A 81 -4.10 9.83 3.07
C THR A 81 -4.34 8.48 3.70
N ILE A 82 -3.43 8.03 4.55
CA ILE A 82 -3.55 6.77 5.30
C ILE A 82 -3.63 7.02 6.80
N ALA A 83 -4.46 6.25 7.48
CA ALA A 83 -4.69 6.29 8.92
C ALA A 83 -4.44 4.90 9.56
N PRO A 84 -3.21 4.36 9.50
CA PRO A 84 -2.94 3.01 9.95
C PRO A 84 -2.99 2.86 11.48
N VAL A 85 -3.56 1.74 11.91
CA VAL A 85 -3.58 1.23 13.29
C VAL A 85 -2.87 -0.12 13.31
N VAL A 86 -1.80 -0.20 14.10
CA VAL A 86 -0.90 -1.36 14.14
C VAL A 86 -1.22 -2.26 15.33
N THR A 87 -1.36 -3.56 15.09
CA THR A 87 -1.41 -4.60 16.12
C THR A 87 -0.29 -5.60 15.90
N VAL A 88 0.60 -5.77 16.87
CA VAL A 88 1.73 -6.73 16.81
C VAL A 88 1.49 -7.91 17.74
N ARG A 89 1.75 -9.13 17.26
CA ARG A 89 1.61 -10.39 18.02
C ARG A 89 2.79 -11.31 17.68
N GLY A 90 3.84 -11.27 18.52
CA GLY A 90 5.07 -12.02 18.27
C GLY A 90 5.69 -11.64 16.92
N ASN A 91 5.96 -12.63 16.08
CA ASN A 91 6.54 -12.45 14.73
C ASN A 91 5.49 -12.15 13.65
N SER A 92 4.27 -11.79 14.04
CA SER A 92 3.18 -11.43 13.13
C SER A 92 2.58 -10.08 13.51
N ALA A 93 2.04 -9.37 12.53
CA ALA A 93 1.35 -8.13 12.76
C ALA A 93 0.20 -7.95 11.78
N THR A 94 -0.76 -7.12 12.19
CA THR A 94 -1.86 -6.67 11.34
C THR A 94 -1.94 -5.15 11.41
N VAL A 95 -2.07 -4.53 10.25
CA VAL A 95 -2.34 -3.10 10.12
C VAL A 95 -3.73 -2.96 9.53
N VAL A 96 -4.62 -2.31 10.27
CA VAL A 96 -5.92 -1.88 9.77
C VAL A 96 -5.80 -0.40 9.43
N ASP A 97 -6.24 -0.04 8.23
CA ASP A 97 -6.08 1.30 7.69
C ASP A 97 -7.37 1.79 7.06
N CYS A 98 -7.60 3.09 7.16
CA CYS A 98 -8.58 3.82 6.37
C CYS A 98 -7.81 4.72 5.42
N THR A 99 -7.80 4.31 4.16
CA THR A 99 -7.10 4.99 3.09
C THR A 99 -8.09 5.87 2.34
N ASP A 100 -7.84 7.17 2.30
CA ASP A 100 -8.53 8.09 1.40
C ASP A 100 -7.77 8.18 0.07
N GLU A 101 -8.34 7.57 -0.96
CA GLU A 101 -7.85 7.58 -2.33
C GLU A 101 -8.76 8.45 -3.22
N SER A 102 -9.66 9.26 -2.65
CA SER A 102 -10.68 10.03 -3.39
C SER A 102 -10.11 11.01 -4.43
N GLN A 103 -8.83 11.34 -4.31
CA GLN A 103 -8.10 12.22 -5.22
C GLN A 103 -7.20 11.45 -6.21
N GLN A 104 -7.17 10.11 -6.14
CA GLN A 104 -6.47 9.29 -7.12
C GLN A 104 -7.30 9.14 -8.40
N HIS A 105 -6.59 9.14 -9.52
CA HIS A 105 -7.16 8.96 -10.84
C HIS A 105 -6.41 7.89 -11.62
N ASP A 106 -7.19 7.08 -12.33
CA ASP A 106 -6.68 6.09 -13.27
C ASP A 106 -6.51 6.70 -14.65
N TYR A 107 -5.46 6.26 -15.34
CA TYR A 107 -5.12 6.61 -16.70
C TYR A 107 -4.87 5.32 -17.47
N VAL A 108 -5.43 5.20 -18.67
CA VAL A 108 -5.17 4.07 -19.57
C VAL A 108 -4.71 4.64 -20.90
N ARG A 109 -3.51 4.26 -21.34
CA ARG A 109 -2.85 4.81 -22.54
C ARG A 109 -2.81 6.35 -22.52
N GLY A 110 -2.53 6.92 -21.34
CA GLY A 110 -2.48 8.37 -21.11
C GLY A 110 -3.83 9.07 -21.03
N GLN A 111 -4.95 8.37 -21.20
CA GLN A 111 -6.30 8.95 -21.10
C GLN A 111 -6.86 8.74 -19.69
N ARG A 112 -7.25 9.82 -19.03
CA ARG A 112 -7.89 9.78 -17.72
C ARG A 112 -9.22 9.03 -17.81
N GLN A 113 -9.39 8.03 -16.95
CA GLN A 113 -10.63 7.29 -16.83
C GLN A 113 -11.64 8.07 -15.97
N SER A 114 -12.93 7.85 -16.22
CA SER A 114 -14.00 8.44 -15.39
C SER A 114 -14.04 7.76 -14.02
N GLY A 115 -14.27 8.55 -12.99
CA GLY A 115 -14.22 8.08 -11.60
C GLY A 115 -12.96 8.55 -10.88
N ALA A 116 -13.00 8.41 -9.57
CA ALA A 116 -11.84 8.61 -8.71
C ALA A 116 -11.75 7.41 -7.77
N GLY A 117 -10.64 7.32 -7.04
CA GLY A 117 -10.59 6.41 -5.90
C GLY A 117 -11.66 6.75 -4.86
N THR A 118 -11.71 5.98 -3.79
CA THR A 118 -12.66 6.18 -2.70
C THR A 118 -11.96 6.04 -1.36
N THR A 119 -12.67 6.33 -0.28
CA THR A 119 -12.20 5.95 1.04
C THR A 119 -12.46 4.47 1.24
N ALA A 120 -11.42 3.69 1.46
CA ALA A 120 -11.50 2.25 1.65
C ALA A 120 -10.80 1.83 2.94
N SER A 121 -11.37 0.81 3.59
CA SER A 121 -10.68 0.15 4.70
C SER A 121 -9.84 -1.00 4.17
N TYR A 122 -8.59 -1.08 4.61
CA TYR A 122 -7.68 -2.17 4.28
C TYR A 122 -7.22 -2.89 5.55
N SER A 123 -7.05 -4.20 5.45
CA SER A 123 -6.37 -5.02 6.44
C SER A 123 -5.16 -5.68 5.81
N THR A 124 -3.99 -5.33 6.32
CA THR A 124 -2.69 -5.76 5.81
C THR A 124 -1.99 -6.63 6.85
N GLN A 125 -1.58 -7.83 6.44
CA GLN A 125 -0.86 -8.79 7.26
C GLN A 125 0.64 -8.68 7.00
N LEU A 126 1.42 -8.66 8.07
CA LEU A 126 2.88 -8.66 8.02
C LEU A 126 3.45 -9.79 8.86
N GLN A 127 4.60 -10.31 8.44
CA GLN A 127 5.37 -11.30 9.17
C GLN A 127 6.82 -10.86 9.29
N GLN A 128 7.44 -11.14 10.44
CA GLN A 128 8.86 -10.94 10.64
C GLN A 128 9.63 -12.15 10.10
N LEU A 129 10.45 -11.94 9.08
CA LEU A 129 11.33 -12.93 8.46
C LEU A 129 12.75 -12.37 8.46
N ASP A 130 13.72 -13.12 8.97
CA ASP A 130 15.15 -12.72 8.98
C ASP A 130 15.39 -11.29 9.50
N GLY A 131 14.66 -10.90 10.55
CA GLY A 131 14.78 -9.57 11.17
C GLY A 131 14.08 -8.43 10.43
N ARG A 132 13.44 -8.67 9.28
CA ARG A 132 12.64 -7.68 8.54
C ARG A 132 11.15 -8.01 8.57
N TRP A 133 10.32 -6.97 8.58
CA TRP A 133 8.87 -7.12 8.40
C TRP A 133 8.53 -7.07 6.91
N VAL A 134 7.86 -8.11 6.43
CA VAL A 134 7.38 -8.21 5.04
C VAL A 134 5.86 -8.38 5.03
N VAL A 135 5.22 -7.85 3.99
CA VAL A 135 3.78 -7.98 3.79
C VAL A 135 3.47 -9.33 3.17
N THR A 136 2.57 -10.08 3.80
CA THR A 136 2.18 -11.43 3.38
C THR A 136 0.81 -11.47 2.71
N GLY A 137 -0.04 -10.47 2.97
CA GLY A 137 -1.37 -10.38 2.40
C GLY A 137 -2.04 -9.03 2.66
N THR A 138 -2.91 -8.64 1.75
CA THR A 138 -3.78 -7.47 1.88
C THR A 138 -5.21 -7.89 1.58
N SER A 139 -6.17 -7.25 2.23
CA SER A 139 -7.58 -7.45 1.96
C SER A 139 -8.33 -6.13 2.15
N THR A 140 -9.34 -5.90 1.32
CA THR A 140 -10.27 -4.78 1.49
C THR A 140 -11.35 -5.17 2.48
N GLY A 141 -11.55 -4.33 3.50
CA GLY A 141 -12.68 -4.43 4.41
C GLY A 141 -13.97 -4.08 3.67
N ARG A 142 -15.03 -4.88 3.87
CA ARG A 142 -16.32 -4.71 3.19
C ARG A 142 -17.16 -3.52 3.66
N THR A 143 -16.67 -2.71 4.59
CA THR A 143 -17.47 -1.64 5.23
C THR A 143 -16.71 -0.31 5.24
N THR A 144 -17.20 0.64 4.45
CA THR A 144 -16.85 2.07 4.56
C THR A 144 -17.27 2.66 5.91
N ALA A 145 -18.19 2.03 6.62
CA ALA A 145 -18.65 2.40 7.96
C ALA A 145 -17.57 2.32 9.07
N SER A 146 -16.42 1.70 8.78
CA SER A 146 -15.27 1.68 9.70
C SER A 146 -14.33 2.88 9.52
N CYS A 147 -14.55 3.70 8.49
CA CYS A 147 -13.76 4.91 8.18
C CYS A 147 -14.53 6.21 8.44
N SER A 148 -15.66 6.13 9.15
CA SER A 148 -16.54 7.24 9.52
C SER A 148 -16.43 7.61 11.00
#